data_AF-A0A9Q9ZX58-F1
#
_entry.id   AF-A0A9Q9ZX58-F1
#
_cell.length_a   1.000
_cell.length_b   1.000
_cell.length_c   1.000
_cell.angle_alpha   90.00
_cell.angle_beta   90.00
_cell.angle_gamma   90.00
#
_symmetry.space_group_name_H-M   'P 1'
#
loop_
_entity.id
_entity.type
_entity.pdbx_description
1 polymer ?
#
loop_
_entity_poly.entity_id
_entity_poly.type
_entity_poly.pdbx_seq_one_letter_code
_entity_poly.pdbx_strand_id
1 'polypeptide(L)'
;MMASGSKLSQVQPQPLMAVVLDGVSEMELTPSKFGSVPRGSPMSYHCPPKKSSDLLLHHMAPEYPSLPVMQHTFARLHFVPTLHQLMHLQSLEVSPQLSCEIAKESQQQSRCPAWTQLRRPRLTASRFWDACCSRACRAELESAAIQMIRGSTKQTAAMKRGLLVEPEVLANYAELLRVNVLPAGFVIHPDAPHLGASPDGRVYDPSESPPFGLVEVKSSTKTDPSQVAHLKVQEGHASLRRSHKYCWQVQGQLAITGLTWCDFVTDTLSTLTVERIWRDDSFIAEMREKLIYYYGIYMNAYLELH
;
A
#
# COMPACT_ATOMS: atom_id res chain seq x y z
N MET A 1 -39.57 -24.32 40.64
CA MET A 1 -38.50 -25.32 40.89
C MET A 1 -37.18 -24.59 40.73
N MET A 2 -36.59 -24.01 41.78
CA MET A 2 -35.84 -24.66 42.88
C MET A 2 -34.67 -25.53 42.38
N ALA A 3 -33.47 -25.17 42.88
CA ALA A 3 -32.19 -25.90 42.93
C ALA A 3 -31.43 -26.05 41.59
N SER A 4 -30.13 -25.77 41.48
CA SER A 4 -29.07 -26.03 42.45
C SER A 4 -27.90 -25.04 42.27
N GLY A 5 -27.90 -23.97 43.07
CA GLY A 5 -26.77 -23.05 43.25
C GLY A 5 -25.82 -23.48 44.38
N SER A 6 -25.80 -24.76 44.75
CA SER A 6 -25.15 -25.26 45.97
C SER A 6 -24.15 -26.39 45.73
N LYS A 7 -23.39 -26.36 44.63
CA LYS A 7 -22.30 -27.33 44.36
C LYS A 7 -20.93 -26.74 43.99
N LEU A 8 -20.69 -25.45 44.22
CA LEU A 8 -19.39 -24.83 43.98
C LEU A 8 -18.71 -24.22 45.21
N SER A 9 -19.32 -24.30 46.40
CA SER A 9 -18.72 -23.76 47.64
C SER A 9 -17.85 -24.77 48.42
N GLN A 10 -17.66 -25.99 47.91
CA GLN A 10 -16.90 -27.05 48.60
C GLN A 10 -15.75 -27.65 47.78
N VAL A 11 -15.36 -27.04 46.66
CA VAL A 11 -14.15 -27.47 45.95
C VAL A 11 -12.99 -26.62 46.45
N GLN A 12 -12.25 -27.14 47.44
CA GLN A 12 -10.90 -26.62 47.68
C GLN A 12 -10.07 -26.89 46.43
N PRO A 13 -9.41 -25.88 45.84
CA PRO A 13 -8.49 -26.11 44.73
C PRO A 13 -7.34 -26.96 45.24
N GLN A 14 -7.33 -28.24 44.89
CA GLN A 14 -6.10 -29.01 45.01
C GLN A 14 -5.12 -28.47 43.97
N PRO A 15 -3.86 -28.21 44.34
CA PRO A 15 -2.84 -27.96 43.32
C PRO A 15 -2.83 -29.17 42.40
N LEU A 16 -3.10 -28.93 41.11
CA LEU A 16 -2.91 -29.95 40.08
C LEU A 16 -1.48 -30.47 40.24
N MET A 17 -1.34 -31.77 40.51
CA MET A 17 -0.04 -32.41 40.49
C MET A 17 0.53 -32.24 39.09
N ALA A 18 1.49 -31.33 38.95
CA ALA A 18 2.37 -31.30 37.81
C ALA A 18 3.27 -32.53 37.93
N VAL A 19 2.92 -33.59 37.20
CA VAL A 19 3.89 -34.65 36.94
C VAL A 19 4.94 -34.00 36.04
N VAL A 20 6.10 -33.68 36.62
CA VAL A 20 7.30 -33.41 35.84
C VAL A 20 7.63 -34.73 35.16
N LEU A 21 7.23 -34.87 33.90
CA LEU A 21 7.64 -35.99 33.06
C LEU A 21 9.15 -35.82 32.85
N ASP A 22 9.91 -36.60 33.61
CA ASP A 22 11.35 -36.74 33.44
C ASP A 22 11.57 -37.33 32.04
N GLY A 23 11.99 -36.49 31.09
CA GLY A 23 11.99 -36.79 29.66
C GLY A 23 11.83 -35.57 28.73
N VAL A 24 11.58 -34.38 29.26
CA VAL A 24 11.40 -33.14 28.46
C VAL A 24 12.70 -32.54 27.89
N SER A 25 13.87 -33.13 28.13
CA SER A 25 15.13 -32.62 27.58
C SER A 25 15.29 -32.80 26.06
N GLU A 26 14.46 -33.64 25.41
CA GLU A 26 14.48 -33.87 23.95
C GLU A 26 13.20 -33.43 23.24
N MET A 27 12.36 -32.61 23.88
CA MET A 27 11.08 -32.24 23.29
C MET A 27 11.26 -31.15 22.22
N GLU A 28 11.14 -31.54 20.96
CA GLU A 28 11.25 -30.61 19.83
C GLU A 28 10.12 -29.56 19.90
N LEU A 29 10.49 -28.28 20.02
CA LEU A 29 9.52 -27.19 20.12
C LEU A 29 9.22 -26.62 18.74
N THR A 30 7.95 -26.32 18.48
CA THR A 30 7.52 -25.56 17.29
C THR A 30 6.84 -24.26 17.69
N PRO A 31 6.99 -23.19 16.90
CA PRO A 31 6.31 -21.92 17.16
C PRO A 31 4.78 -22.05 17.15
N SER A 32 4.09 -21.33 18.04
CA SER A 32 2.63 -21.20 18.08
C SER A 32 2.21 -19.77 18.43
N LYS A 33 0.92 -19.47 18.40
CA LYS A 33 0.35 -18.18 18.82
C LYS A 33 0.75 -17.77 20.24
N PHE A 34 1.13 -18.72 21.10
CA PHE A 34 1.46 -18.50 22.51
C PHE A 34 2.96 -18.71 22.82
N GLY A 35 3.82 -18.72 21.79
CA GLY A 35 5.25 -19.00 21.92
C GLY A 35 5.60 -20.44 21.54
N SER A 36 6.80 -20.87 21.88
CA SER A 36 7.31 -22.21 21.59
C SER A 36 6.54 -23.27 22.37
N VAL A 37 5.92 -24.22 21.66
CA VAL A 37 5.14 -25.31 22.23
C VAL A 37 5.66 -26.65 21.73
N PRO A 38 5.39 -27.77 22.42
CA PRO A 38 5.82 -29.08 21.96
C PRO A 38 5.26 -29.41 20.57
N ARG A 39 6.13 -29.85 19.65
CA ARG A 39 5.74 -30.37 18.34
C ARG A 39 4.76 -31.54 18.53
N GLY A 40 3.62 -31.49 17.85
CA GLY A 40 2.58 -32.53 17.99
C GLY A 40 1.51 -32.21 19.04
N SER A 41 1.67 -31.14 19.82
CA SER A 41 0.63 -30.69 20.75
C SER A 41 -0.60 -30.15 19.99
N PRO A 42 -1.81 -30.20 20.57
CA PRO A 42 -2.99 -29.57 19.98
C PRO A 42 -2.76 -28.08 19.67
N MET A 43 -1.99 -27.38 20.49
CA MET A 43 -1.64 -25.98 20.24
C MET A 43 -0.75 -25.80 19.01
N SER A 44 0.18 -26.73 18.74
CA SER A 44 1.03 -26.68 17.55
C SER A 44 0.23 -26.77 16.25
N TYR A 45 -0.89 -27.50 16.23
CA TYR A 45 -1.76 -27.65 15.06
C TYR A 45 -2.86 -26.58 14.99
N HIS A 46 -3.51 -26.28 16.11
CA HIS A 46 -4.73 -25.46 16.13
C HIS A 46 -4.46 -23.98 16.38
N CYS A 47 -3.25 -23.63 16.86
CA CYS A 47 -2.86 -22.27 17.17
C CYS A 47 -1.53 -21.93 16.50
N PRO A 48 -1.46 -21.92 15.16
CA PRO A 48 -0.25 -21.56 14.45
C PRO A 48 0.25 -20.17 14.91
N PRO A 49 1.56 -19.91 14.82
CA PRO A 49 2.14 -18.63 15.22
C PRO A 49 1.37 -17.51 14.52
N LYS A 50 0.89 -16.54 15.30
CA LYS A 50 0.45 -15.27 14.72
C LYS A 50 1.71 -14.69 14.06
N LYS A 51 1.82 -14.79 12.73
CA LYS A 51 2.68 -13.90 11.96
C LYS A 51 2.10 -12.51 12.19
N SER A 52 2.64 -11.79 13.17
CA SER A 52 2.19 -10.46 13.50
C SER A 52 2.52 -9.58 12.31
N SER A 53 1.51 -9.20 11.54
CA SER A 53 1.58 -8.07 10.61
C SER A 53 1.86 -6.75 11.34
N ASP A 54 1.86 -6.77 12.67
CA ASP A 54 1.91 -5.61 13.56
C ASP A 54 3.26 -5.56 14.30
N LEU A 55 4.34 -6.09 13.71
CA LEU A 55 5.70 -5.95 14.25
C LEU A 55 6.14 -4.48 14.13
N LEU A 56 5.71 -3.66 15.09
CA LEU A 56 6.28 -2.34 15.33
C LEU A 56 7.61 -2.52 16.05
N LEU A 57 8.70 -2.57 15.28
CA LEU A 57 10.06 -2.68 15.79
C LEU A 57 10.43 -1.46 16.66
N HIS A 58 9.97 -0.27 16.27
CA HIS A 58 10.18 0.98 17.00
C HIS A 58 8.89 1.40 17.72
N HIS A 59 8.66 0.85 18.91
CA HIS A 59 7.46 1.13 19.72
C HIS A 59 7.37 2.59 20.21
N MET A 60 8.50 3.31 20.28
CA MET A 60 8.57 4.73 20.62
C MET A 60 8.58 5.65 19.38
N ALA A 61 8.27 5.11 18.20
CA ALA A 61 8.20 5.94 16.99
C ALA A 61 7.16 7.06 17.15
N PRO A 62 7.45 8.29 16.70
CA PRO A 62 6.46 9.35 16.64
C PRO A 62 5.27 8.94 15.77
N GLU A 63 4.12 9.57 16.04
CA GLU A 63 2.92 9.33 15.23
C GLU A 63 3.19 9.71 13.77
N TYR A 64 2.79 8.82 12.86
CA TYR A 64 2.95 9.05 11.44
C TYR A 64 2.08 10.24 11.00
N PRO A 65 2.61 11.22 10.23
CA PRO A 65 1.86 12.41 9.84
C PRO A 65 0.60 12.06 9.05
N SER A 66 -0.48 12.81 9.28
CA SER A 66 -1.69 12.65 8.47
C SER A 66 -1.39 12.93 7.00
N LEU A 67 -1.94 12.12 6.11
CA LEU A 67 -1.73 12.25 4.67
C LEU A 67 -2.95 12.89 3.99
N PRO A 68 -2.74 13.81 3.02
CA PRO A 68 -1.45 14.27 2.55
C PRO A 68 -0.79 15.29 3.48
N VAL A 69 0.55 15.34 3.45
CA VAL A 69 1.34 16.37 4.11
C VAL A 69 1.29 17.64 3.26
N MET A 70 0.68 18.70 3.77
CA MET A 70 0.41 19.94 3.03
C MET A 70 1.64 20.86 2.97
N GLN A 71 2.75 20.36 2.42
CA GLN A 71 4.01 21.11 2.29
C GLN A 71 4.16 21.79 0.92
N HIS A 72 3.46 21.31 -0.11
CA HIS A 72 3.54 21.83 -1.47
C HIS A 72 2.15 22.00 -2.06
N THR A 73 2.05 22.86 -3.07
CA THR A 73 0.79 23.12 -3.76
C THR A 73 0.74 22.46 -5.12
N PHE A 74 -0.47 22.13 -5.55
CA PHE A 74 -0.73 21.80 -6.96
C PHE A 74 -1.24 23.03 -7.69
N ALA A 75 -0.73 23.22 -8.90
CA ALA A 75 -1.18 24.26 -9.81
C ALA A 75 -2.60 23.92 -10.25
N ARG A 76 -3.41 24.96 -10.41
CA ARG A 76 -4.78 24.80 -10.89
C ARG A 76 -4.78 24.30 -12.32
N LEU A 77 -5.86 23.60 -12.68
CA LEU A 77 -6.11 23.18 -14.05
C LEU A 77 -6.17 24.41 -14.96
N HIS A 78 -5.34 24.44 -16.01
CA HIS A 78 -5.28 25.54 -16.98
C HIS A 78 -6.15 25.22 -18.21
N PHE A 79 -7.47 25.30 -18.06
CA PHE A 79 -8.40 25.27 -19.19
C PHE A 79 -9.73 25.95 -18.83
N VAL A 80 -10.57 26.22 -19.84
CA VAL A 80 -11.93 26.75 -19.65
C VAL A 80 -12.90 25.57 -19.65
N PRO A 81 -13.47 25.16 -18.50
CA PRO A 81 -14.40 24.05 -18.45
C PRO A 81 -15.78 24.43 -18.98
N THR A 82 -16.50 23.46 -19.54
CA THR A 82 -17.96 23.57 -19.72
C THR A 82 -18.66 23.58 -18.36
N LEU A 83 -19.94 23.99 -18.30
CA LEU A 83 -20.69 23.96 -17.05
C LEU A 83 -20.72 22.56 -16.41
N HIS A 84 -20.90 21.51 -17.21
CA HIS A 84 -20.92 20.13 -16.73
C HIS A 84 -19.56 19.70 -16.13
N GLN A 85 -18.47 20.05 -16.82
CA GLN A 85 -17.11 19.80 -16.32
C GLN A 85 -16.82 20.58 -15.03
N LEU A 86 -17.27 21.83 -14.94
CA LEU A 86 -17.10 22.65 -13.75
C LEU A 86 -17.83 22.04 -12.55
N MET A 87 -19.10 21.62 -12.72
CA MET A 87 -19.87 20.94 -11.69
C MET A 87 -19.19 19.63 -11.24
N HIS A 88 -18.64 18.87 -12.19
CA HIS A 88 -17.87 17.67 -11.87
C HIS A 88 -16.62 17.98 -11.05
N LEU A 89 -15.81 18.95 -11.45
CA LEU A 89 -14.61 19.36 -10.71
C LEU A 89 -14.94 19.81 -9.29
N GLN A 90 -16.00 20.60 -9.12
CA GLN A 90 -16.52 21.02 -7.81
C GLN A 90 -16.95 19.82 -6.97
N SER A 91 -17.57 18.80 -7.58
CA SER A 91 -17.98 17.58 -6.87
C SER A 91 -16.80 16.74 -6.36
N LEU A 92 -15.59 16.95 -6.90
CA LEU A 92 -14.38 16.24 -6.47
C LEU A 92 -13.61 16.96 -5.36
N GLU A 93 -13.90 18.24 -5.13
CA GLU A 93 -13.22 19.05 -4.12
C GLU A 93 -13.30 18.37 -2.75
N VAL A 94 -12.16 18.36 -2.05
CA VAL A 94 -12.02 17.81 -0.72
C VAL A 94 -11.29 18.80 0.16
N SER A 95 -11.76 19.00 1.39
CA SER A 95 -11.04 19.79 2.37
C SER A 95 -9.79 19.04 2.85
N PRO A 96 -8.76 19.74 3.38
CA PRO A 96 -7.61 19.09 4.00
C PRO A 96 -8.00 18.03 5.05
N GLN A 97 -9.02 18.31 5.86
CA GLN A 97 -9.52 17.40 6.89
C GLN A 97 -10.15 16.15 6.26
N LEU A 98 -11.02 16.33 5.25
CA LEU A 98 -11.66 15.22 4.56
C LEU A 98 -10.63 14.35 3.82
N SER A 99 -9.60 14.95 3.22
CA SER A 99 -8.49 14.20 2.62
C SER A 99 -7.80 13.27 3.64
N CYS A 100 -7.52 13.77 4.85
CA CYS A 100 -6.94 12.98 5.93
C CYS A 100 -7.86 11.84 6.40
N GLU A 101 -9.16 12.14 6.55
CA GLU A 101 -10.17 11.14 6.92
C GLU A 101 -10.29 10.04 5.86
N ILE A 102 -10.36 10.41 4.58
CA ILE A 102 -10.39 9.47 3.46
C ILE A 102 -9.17 8.55 3.52
N ALA A 103 -7.97 9.10 3.70
CA ALA A 103 -6.74 8.31 3.76
C ALA A 103 -6.71 7.36 4.97
N LYS A 104 -7.32 7.74 6.09
CA LYS A 104 -7.43 6.91 7.30
C LYS A 104 -8.47 5.80 7.16
N GLU A 105 -9.69 6.14 6.74
CA GLU A 105 -10.82 5.20 6.66
C GLU A 105 -10.68 4.19 5.50
N SER A 106 -9.86 4.51 4.50
CA SER A 106 -9.61 3.63 3.35
C SER A 106 -8.34 2.77 3.45
N GLN A 107 -7.75 2.62 4.64
CA GLN A 107 -6.54 1.81 4.87
C GLN A 107 -6.68 0.32 4.49
N GLN A 108 -7.90 -0.20 4.43
CA GLN A 108 -8.16 -1.57 3.95
C GLN A 108 -8.18 -1.69 2.41
N GLN A 109 -7.97 -0.56 1.72
CA GLN A 109 -7.88 -0.43 0.26
C GLN A 109 -8.94 -1.22 -0.50
N SER A 110 -8.56 -2.24 -1.28
CA SER A 110 -9.47 -3.04 -2.10
C SER A 110 -10.60 -3.73 -1.32
N ARG A 111 -10.44 -3.91 0.00
CA ARG A 111 -11.48 -4.45 0.89
C ARG A 111 -12.47 -3.39 1.38
N CYS A 112 -12.19 -2.10 1.13
CA CYS A 112 -13.06 -0.98 1.42
C CYS A 112 -13.83 -0.57 0.16
N PRO A 113 -15.17 -0.72 0.10
CA PRO A 113 -15.95 -0.35 -1.09
C PRO A 113 -15.80 1.13 -1.47
N ALA A 114 -15.69 2.02 -0.47
CA ALA A 114 -15.48 3.45 -0.70
C ALA A 114 -14.16 3.73 -1.44
N TRP A 115 -13.11 2.94 -1.21
CA TRP A 115 -11.83 3.07 -1.92
C TRP A 115 -12.01 2.96 -3.45
N THR A 116 -12.82 2.02 -3.91
CA THR A 116 -13.09 1.85 -5.36
C THR A 116 -13.88 3.03 -5.91
N GLN A 117 -14.88 3.51 -5.17
CA GLN A 117 -15.72 4.64 -5.59
C GLN A 117 -14.92 5.94 -5.68
N LEU A 118 -14.07 6.21 -4.69
CA LEU A 118 -13.21 7.39 -4.64
C LEU A 118 -12.19 7.41 -5.78
N ARG A 119 -11.72 6.24 -6.23
CA ARG A 119 -10.76 6.12 -7.34
C ARG A 119 -11.39 6.35 -8.71
N ARG A 120 -12.67 6.01 -8.89
CA ARG A 120 -13.34 5.98 -10.20
C ARG A 120 -13.37 7.32 -10.95
N PRO A 121 -13.57 8.49 -10.30
CA PRO A 121 -13.52 9.77 -11.01
C PRO A 121 -12.10 10.37 -11.08
N ARG A 122 -11.07 9.67 -10.60
CA ARG A 122 -9.72 10.19 -10.41
C ARG A 122 -8.70 9.42 -11.23
N LEU A 123 -7.72 10.15 -11.78
CA LEU A 123 -6.55 9.50 -12.35
C LEU A 123 -5.63 9.05 -11.21
N THR A 124 -5.28 7.76 -11.19
CA THR A 124 -4.51 7.18 -10.07
C THR A 124 -3.04 7.02 -10.41
N ALA A 125 -2.16 7.15 -9.41
CA ALA A 125 -0.70 7.16 -9.60
C ALA A 125 -0.16 5.97 -10.44
N SER A 126 -0.73 4.77 -10.28
CA SER A 126 -0.34 3.58 -11.06
C SER A 126 -0.64 3.66 -12.57
N ARG A 127 -1.42 4.67 -12.99
CA ARG A 127 -1.78 4.98 -14.39
C ARG A 127 -1.12 6.24 -14.93
N PHE A 128 -0.25 6.90 -14.15
CA PHE A 128 0.37 8.15 -14.58
C PHE A 128 1.29 7.97 -15.78
N TRP A 129 2.01 6.86 -15.86
CA TRP A 129 2.80 6.55 -17.06
C TRP A 129 1.93 6.39 -18.31
N ASP A 130 0.80 5.67 -18.21
CA ASP A 130 -0.14 5.48 -19.33
C ASP A 130 -0.68 6.85 -19.82
N ALA A 131 -0.97 7.76 -18.89
CA ALA A 131 -1.43 9.12 -19.19
C ALA A 131 -0.34 10.02 -19.80
N CYS A 132 0.90 9.93 -19.32
CA CYS A 132 1.97 10.87 -19.68
C CYS A 132 2.83 10.43 -20.86
N CYS A 133 2.98 9.12 -21.07
CA CYS A 133 3.90 8.56 -22.07
C CYS A 133 3.18 7.96 -23.28
N SER A 134 1.84 7.95 -23.30
CA SER A 134 1.11 7.47 -24.45
C SER A 134 1.33 8.36 -25.67
N ARG A 135 1.70 7.74 -26.79
CA ARG A 135 1.80 8.37 -28.12
C ARG A 135 0.58 8.05 -28.99
N ALA A 136 -0.48 7.56 -28.37
CA ALA A 136 -1.68 7.12 -29.05
C ALA A 136 -2.47 8.32 -29.59
N CYS A 137 -3.29 8.08 -30.62
CA CYS A 137 -4.21 9.10 -31.10
C CYS A 137 -5.32 9.35 -30.06
N ARG A 138 -6.05 10.46 -30.22
CA ARG A 138 -7.08 10.87 -29.25
C ARG A 138 -8.12 9.78 -28.96
N ALA A 139 -8.62 9.09 -29.99
CA ALA A 139 -9.60 8.03 -29.84
C ALA A 139 -9.09 6.84 -28.99
N GLU A 140 -7.79 6.53 -29.09
CA GLU A 140 -7.16 5.49 -28.28
C GLU A 140 -6.98 5.93 -26.82
N LEU A 141 -6.66 7.21 -26.58
CA LEU A 141 -6.60 7.79 -25.23
C LEU A 141 -7.97 7.76 -24.55
N GLU A 142 -9.03 8.08 -25.28
CA GLU A 142 -10.44 8.01 -24.81
C GLU A 142 -10.83 6.56 -24.49
N SER A 143 -10.50 5.61 -25.37
CA SER A 143 -10.72 4.18 -25.11
C SER A 143 -9.98 3.69 -23.86
N ALA A 144 -8.72 4.10 -23.68
CA ALA A 144 -7.94 3.79 -22.48
C ALA A 144 -8.58 4.40 -21.22
N ALA A 145 -9.07 5.65 -21.28
CA ALA A 145 -9.77 6.28 -20.17
C ALA A 145 -11.05 5.51 -19.80
N ILE A 146 -11.88 5.14 -20.79
CA ILE A 146 -13.09 4.33 -20.58
C ILE A 146 -12.73 3.00 -19.90
N GLN A 147 -11.65 2.33 -20.32
CA GLN A 147 -11.19 1.09 -19.68
C GLN A 147 -10.74 1.33 -18.23
N MET A 148 -10.05 2.43 -17.95
CA MET A 148 -9.66 2.80 -16.59
C MET A 148 -10.88 3.07 -15.70
N ILE A 149 -11.89 3.78 -16.20
CA ILE A 149 -13.11 4.16 -15.46
C ILE A 149 -13.98 2.93 -15.17
N ARG A 150 -14.20 2.07 -16.16
CA ARG A 150 -14.96 0.82 -15.99
C ARG A 150 -14.27 -0.14 -15.03
N GLY A 151 -12.93 -0.08 -14.98
CA GLY A 151 -12.10 -1.02 -14.24
C GLY A 151 -12.07 -2.40 -14.90
N SER A 152 -11.10 -3.23 -14.51
CA SER A 152 -11.08 -4.64 -14.89
C SER A 152 -11.68 -5.49 -13.77
N THR A 153 -12.74 -6.24 -14.07
CA THR A 153 -13.25 -7.29 -13.18
C THR A 153 -12.35 -8.53 -13.17
N LYS A 154 -11.41 -8.63 -14.12
CA LYS A 154 -10.50 -9.77 -14.26
C LYS A 154 -9.17 -9.46 -13.57
N GLN A 155 -8.95 -10.06 -12.40
CA GLN A 155 -7.63 -10.12 -11.79
C GLN A 155 -6.79 -11.19 -12.50
N THR A 156 -5.59 -10.83 -12.94
CA THR A 156 -4.64 -11.79 -13.49
C THR A 156 -4.06 -12.67 -12.38
N ALA A 157 -3.50 -13.83 -12.73
CA ALA A 157 -2.81 -14.70 -11.77
C ALA A 157 -1.67 -13.96 -11.03
N ALA A 158 -0.95 -13.09 -11.73
CA ALA A 158 0.10 -12.25 -11.16
C ALA A 158 -0.46 -11.26 -10.11
N MET A 159 -1.60 -10.62 -10.39
CA MET A 159 -2.25 -9.71 -9.43
C MET A 159 -2.72 -10.46 -8.17
N LYS A 160 -3.33 -11.63 -8.34
CA LYS A 160 -3.78 -12.46 -7.19
C LYS A 160 -2.60 -12.93 -6.34
N ARG A 161 -1.51 -13.37 -6.98
CA ARG A 161 -0.28 -13.73 -6.28
C ARG A 161 0.27 -12.54 -5.52
N GLY A 162 0.38 -11.37 -6.16
CA GLY A 162 0.85 -10.14 -5.52
C GLY A 162 0.09 -9.84 -4.23
N LEU A 163 -1.24 -9.80 -4.30
CA LEU A 163 -2.10 -9.57 -3.12
C LEU A 163 -1.93 -10.61 -2.01
N LEU A 164 -1.59 -11.85 -2.36
CA LEU A 164 -1.39 -12.93 -1.38
C LEU A 164 -0.06 -12.79 -0.65
N VAL A 165 1.01 -12.43 -1.36
CA VAL A 165 2.38 -12.39 -0.81
C VAL A 165 2.76 -11.04 -0.22
N GLU A 166 2.09 -9.95 -0.63
CA GLU A 166 2.41 -8.57 -0.22
C GLU A 166 2.54 -8.39 1.31
N PRO A 167 1.64 -8.93 2.17
CA PRO A 167 1.80 -8.80 3.62
C PRO A 167 3.08 -9.46 4.16
N GLU A 168 3.49 -10.59 3.57
CA GLU A 168 4.72 -11.29 3.95
C GLU A 168 5.96 -10.54 3.45
N VAL A 169 5.92 -9.99 2.24
CA VAL A 169 7.00 -9.16 1.70
C VAL A 169 7.21 -7.90 2.53
N LEU A 170 6.14 -7.22 2.95
CA LEU A 170 6.21 -6.04 3.81
C LEU A 170 6.80 -6.37 5.19
N ALA A 171 6.43 -7.51 5.77
CA ALA A 171 7.00 -7.95 7.05
C ALA A 171 8.50 -8.25 6.93
N ASN A 172 8.92 -8.97 5.89
CA ASN A 172 10.33 -9.27 5.62
C ASN A 172 11.15 -8.00 5.38
N TYR A 173 10.59 -7.06 4.61
CA TYR A 173 11.17 -5.73 4.39
C TYR A 173 11.34 -4.95 5.70
N ALA A 174 10.31 -4.92 6.55
CA ALA A 174 10.34 -4.22 7.83
C ALA A 174 11.42 -4.78 8.76
N GLU A 175 11.55 -6.11 8.82
CA GLU A 175 12.58 -6.78 9.61
C GLU A 175 13.99 -6.53 9.04
N LEU A 176 14.16 -6.63 7.73
CA LEU A 176 15.44 -6.45 7.03
C LEU A 176 16.02 -5.06 7.25
N LEU A 177 15.20 -4.02 7.05
CA LEU A 177 15.64 -2.62 7.20
C LEU A 177 15.45 -2.06 8.61
N ARG A 178 14.90 -2.85 9.54
CA ARG A 178 14.58 -2.41 10.89
C ARG A 178 13.71 -1.15 10.88
N VAL A 179 12.63 -1.16 10.11
CA VAL A 179 11.68 -0.03 10.00
C VAL A 179 10.29 -0.43 10.50
N ASN A 180 9.44 0.55 10.83
CA ASN A 180 8.02 0.28 11.04
C ASN A 180 7.26 0.46 9.73
N VAL A 181 6.35 -0.46 9.43
CA VAL A 181 5.42 -0.35 8.30
C VAL A 181 3.99 -0.29 8.83
N LEU A 182 3.23 0.70 8.38
CA LEU A 182 1.85 0.94 8.74
C LEU A 182 0.95 0.87 7.50
N PRO A 183 -0.32 0.43 7.63
CA PRO A 183 -1.27 0.44 6.53
C PRO A 183 -1.46 1.84 5.92
N ALA A 184 -1.59 1.91 4.60
CA ALA A 184 -1.86 3.14 3.84
C ALA A 184 -3.24 3.07 3.17
N GLY A 185 -3.99 4.16 3.17
CA GLY A 185 -5.24 4.28 2.42
C GLY A 185 -5.09 4.98 1.08
N PHE A 186 -6.21 5.40 0.51
CA PHE A 186 -6.27 6.26 -0.66
C PHE A 186 -6.07 7.72 -0.28
N VAL A 187 -5.08 8.36 -0.89
CA VAL A 187 -4.74 9.75 -0.62
C VAL A 187 -5.18 10.61 -1.80
N ILE A 188 -5.87 11.70 -1.49
CA ILE A 188 -6.30 12.74 -2.44
C ILE A 188 -5.74 14.07 -1.94
N HIS A 189 -5.00 14.77 -2.78
CA HIS A 189 -4.49 16.09 -2.42
C HIS A 189 -5.58 17.16 -2.68
N PRO A 190 -5.90 18.05 -1.71
CA PRO A 190 -6.92 19.08 -1.88
C PRO A 190 -6.75 19.96 -3.11
N ASP A 191 -5.50 20.35 -3.43
CA ASP A 191 -5.20 21.15 -4.63
C ASP A 191 -5.29 20.36 -5.96
N ALA A 192 -5.32 19.03 -5.91
CA ALA A 192 -5.44 18.17 -7.08
C ALA A 192 -6.49 17.08 -6.84
N PRO A 193 -7.76 17.46 -6.63
CA PRO A 193 -8.82 16.53 -6.25
C PRO A 193 -9.15 15.51 -7.33
N HIS A 194 -8.71 15.75 -8.57
CA HIS A 194 -8.83 14.87 -9.72
C HIS A 194 -7.77 13.76 -9.77
N LEU A 195 -6.76 13.80 -8.90
CA LEU A 195 -5.69 12.81 -8.80
C LEU A 195 -5.81 12.01 -7.50
N GLY A 196 -5.23 10.82 -7.46
CA GLY A 196 -5.14 10.05 -6.22
C GLY A 196 -4.10 8.94 -6.21
N ALA A 197 -3.70 8.51 -5.02
CA ALA A 197 -2.65 7.52 -4.83
C ALA A 197 -3.05 6.49 -3.76
N SER A 198 -2.65 5.23 -3.95
CA SER A 198 -2.65 4.22 -2.90
C SER A 198 -1.26 3.62 -2.84
N PRO A 199 -0.41 4.10 -1.92
CA PRO A 199 0.84 3.42 -1.57
C PRO A 199 0.55 2.06 -0.93
N ASP A 200 1.50 1.13 -0.98
CA ASP A 200 1.34 -0.18 -0.35
C ASP A 200 1.55 -0.11 1.18
N GLY A 201 2.33 0.88 1.66
CA GLY A 201 2.48 1.16 3.09
C GLY A 201 3.08 2.52 3.43
N ARG A 202 2.94 2.89 4.70
CA ARG A 202 3.55 4.07 5.34
C ARG A 202 4.74 3.59 6.17
N VAL A 203 5.91 4.21 6.01
CA VAL A 203 7.16 3.76 6.63
C VAL A 203 7.68 4.79 7.61
N TYR A 204 8.08 4.33 8.80
CA TYR A 204 8.94 5.09 9.70
C TYR A 204 10.32 4.43 9.77
N ASP A 205 11.34 5.18 9.34
CA ASP A 205 12.75 4.82 9.38
C ASP A 205 13.51 5.82 10.27
N PRO A 206 13.96 5.41 11.47
CA PRO A 206 14.68 6.31 12.38
C PRO A 206 16.09 6.68 11.90
N SER A 207 16.62 6.00 10.89
CA SER A 207 17.93 6.31 10.32
C SER A 207 17.91 7.45 9.30
N GLU A 208 16.71 7.91 8.92
CA GLU A 208 16.51 8.94 7.90
C GLU A 208 16.03 10.28 8.45
N SER A 209 16.28 11.31 7.66
CA SER A 209 15.76 12.66 7.90
C SER A 209 15.26 13.27 6.58
N PRO A 210 13.93 13.39 6.38
CA PRO A 210 12.86 13.10 7.33
C PRO A 210 12.63 11.58 7.51
N PRO A 211 12.16 11.13 8.70
CA PRO A 211 12.05 9.71 9.03
C PRO A 211 10.80 9.03 8.46
N PHE A 212 9.88 9.79 7.85
CA PHE A 212 8.61 9.26 7.33
C PHE A 212 8.61 9.21 5.81
N GLY A 213 8.25 8.05 5.28
CA GLY A 213 8.12 7.83 3.84
C GLY A 213 7.09 6.77 3.51
N LEU A 214 7.15 6.26 2.28
CA LEU A 214 6.25 5.23 1.76
C LEU A 214 7.01 3.95 1.45
N VAL A 215 6.26 2.88 1.21
CA VAL A 215 6.77 1.67 0.56
C VAL A 215 5.84 1.27 -0.59
N GLU A 216 6.43 0.82 -1.69
CA GLU A 216 5.76 0.29 -2.86
C GLU A 216 6.37 -1.08 -3.21
N VAL A 217 5.55 -2.14 -3.20
CA VAL A 217 5.97 -3.52 -3.36
C VAL A 217 5.59 -4.05 -4.74
N LYS A 218 6.52 -4.76 -5.38
CA LYS A 218 6.27 -5.49 -6.62
C LYS A 218 6.85 -6.89 -6.54
N SER A 219 5.97 -7.89 -6.57
CA SER A 219 6.39 -9.30 -6.60
C SER A 219 6.51 -9.84 -8.02
N SER A 220 7.64 -10.48 -8.30
CA SER A 220 7.99 -11.13 -9.56
C SER A 220 8.03 -12.65 -9.38
N THR A 221 7.79 -13.40 -10.46
CA THR A 221 7.97 -14.86 -10.52
C THR A 221 9.35 -15.25 -11.03
N LYS A 222 10.22 -14.27 -11.31
CA LYS A 222 11.62 -14.50 -11.65
C LYS A 222 12.40 -14.85 -10.38
N THR A 223 13.48 -15.61 -10.54
CA THR A 223 14.44 -15.87 -9.47
C THR A 223 15.48 -14.75 -9.43
N ASP A 224 16.13 -14.50 -10.57
CA ASP A 224 17.17 -13.47 -10.71
C ASP A 224 16.56 -12.07 -10.92
N PRO A 225 16.90 -11.07 -10.08
CA PRO A 225 16.54 -9.67 -10.28
C PRO A 225 16.90 -9.10 -11.66
N SER A 226 17.97 -9.58 -12.29
CA SER A 226 18.42 -9.13 -13.63
C SER A 226 17.38 -9.40 -14.73
N GLN A 227 16.53 -10.41 -14.52
CA GLN A 227 15.45 -10.80 -15.43
C GLN A 227 14.13 -10.08 -15.17
N VAL A 228 14.06 -9.26 -14.13
CA VAL A 228 12.87 -8.50 -13.78
C VAL A 228 12.83 -7.24 -14.65
N ALA A 229 11.77 -7.12 -15.46
CA ALA A 229 11.68 -6.08 -16.50
C ALA A 229 11.83 -4.64 -15.98
N HIS A 230 11.35 -4.38 -14.76
CA HIS A 230 11.44 -3.05 -14.15
C HIS A 230 12.77 -2.77 -13.46
N LEU A 231 13.65 -3.77 -13.30
CA LEU A 231 14.94 -3.60 -12.64
C LEU A 231 16.09 -3.45 -13.65
N LYS A 232 17.08 -2.64 -13.27
CA LYS A 232 18.41 -2.54 -13.86
C LYS A 232 19.40 -2.98 -12.78
N VAL A 233 20.15 -4.05 -13.08
CA VAL A 233 21.21 -4.54 -12.21
C VAL A 233 22.54 -4.04 -12.76
N GLN A 234 23.31 -3.34 -11.92
CA GLN A 234 24.67 -2.87 -12.22
C GLN A 234 25.55 -3.15 -11.01
N GLU A 235 26.70 -3.79 -11.21
CA GLU A 235 27.67 -4.07 -10.14
C GLU A 235 27.05 -4.77 -8.91
N GLY A 236 26.08 -5.65 -9.15
CA GLY A 236 25.36 -6.37 -8.09
C GLY A 236 24.23 -5.58 -7.42
N HIS A 237 24.06 -4.29 -7.72
CA HIS A 237 22.99 -3.46 -7.20
C HIS A 237 21.78 -3.43 -8.16
N ALA A 238 20.60 -3.81 -7.66
CA ALA A 238 19.35 -3.71 -8.41
C ALA A 238 18.67 -2.37 -8.13
N SER A 239 18.26 -1.68 -9.19
CA SER A 239 17.54 -0.40 -9.13
C SER A 239 16.38 -0.39 -10.11
N LEU A 240 15.32 0.34 -9.80
CA LEU A 240 14.21 0.64 -10.68
C LEU A 240 14.71 1.41 -11.91
N ARG A 241 14.37 0.91 -13.09
CA ARG A 241 14.60 1.62 -14.35
C ARG A 241 13.80 2.93 -14.34
N ARG A 242 14.49 4.06 -14.49
CA ARG A 242 13.87 5.41 -14.53
C ARG A 242 12.83 5.57 -15.64
N SER A 243 12.98 4.84 -16.75
CA SER A 243 12.01 4.83 -17.86
C SER A 243 10.78 3.95 -17.61
N HIS A 244 10.78 3.13 -16.55
CA HIS A 244 9.69 2.21 -16.27
C HIS A 244 8.49 2.90 -15.62
N LYS A 245 7.28 2.42 -15.89
CA LYS A 245 6.02 2.98 -15.36
C LYS A 245 5.96 3.11 -13.85
N TYR A 246 6.66 2.26 -13.11
CA TYR A 246 6.68 2.32 -11.65
C TYR A 246 7.45 3.54 -11.11
N CYS A 247 8.38 4.11 -11.90
CA CYS A 247 9.03 5.37 -11.51
C CYS A 247 8.01 6.51 -11.47
N TRP A 248 7.11 6.56 -12.47
CA TRP A 248 6.01 7.53 -12.54
C TRP A 248 4.99 7.31 -11.42
N GLN A 249 4.71 6.05 -11.10
CA GLN A 249 3.83 5.71 -9.99
C GLN A 249 4.39 6.21 -8.65
N VAL A 250 5.66 5.91 -8.35
CA VAL A 250 6.30 6.33 -7.09
C VAL A 250 6.40 7.85 -7.01
N GLN A 251 6.87 8.53 -8.06
CA GLN A 251 6.90 9.99 -8.07
C GLN A 251 5.49 10.60 -7.96
N GLY A 252 4.47 9.96 -8.54
CA GLY A 252 3.07 10.35 -8.38
C GLY A 252 2.56 10.21 -6.95
N GLN A 253 2.91 9.12 -6.27
CA GLN A 253 2.60 8.92 -4.85
C GLN A 253 3.27 9.99 -3.99
N LEU A 254 4.56 10.29 -4.21
CA LEU A 254 5.28 11.35 -3.50
C LEU A 254 4.69 12.73 -3.76
N ALA A 255 4.31 13.01 -5.02
CA ALA A 255 3.59 14.22 -5.40
C ALA A 255 2.28 14.35 -4.62
N ILE A 256 1.44 13.32 -4.60
CA ILE A 256 0.10 13.39 -3.99
C ILE A 256 0.16 13.41 -2.46
N THR A 257 1.06 12.63 -1.86
CA THR A 257 1.15 12.48 -0.40
C THR A 257 1.94 13.58 0.28
N GLY A 258 2.82 14.29 -0.44
CA GLY A 258 3.71 15.30 0.14
C GLY A 258 4.89 14.73 0.93
N LEU A 259 5.16 13.43 0.80
CA LEU A 259 6.34 12.80 1.38
C LEU A 259 7.54 12.93 0.45
N THR A 260 8.74 12.79 1.01
CA THR A 260 10.00 13.04 0.30
C THR A 260 10.66 11.79 -0.23
N TRP A 261 10.28 10.60 0.24
CA TRP A 261 10.86 9.34 -0.22
C TRP A 261 9.89 8.17 -0.13
N CYS A 262 10.13 7.17 -0.97
CA CYS A 262 9.42 5.90 -1.03
C CYS A 262 10.44 4.78 -1.26
N ASP A 263 10.39 3.73 -0.45
CA ASP A 263 11.16 2.53 -0.68
C ASP A 263 10.46 1.63 -1.69
N PHE A 264 11.11 1.43 -2.81
CA PHE A 264 10.63 0.55 -3.87
C PHE A 264 11.19 -0.85 -3.66
N VAL A 265 10.31 -1.76 -3.25
CA VAL A 265 10.64 -3.14 -2.92
C VAL A 265 10.28 -4.04 -4.08
N THR A 266 11.24 -4.84 -4.55
CA THR A 266 10.98 -5.93 -5.50
C THR A 266 11.27 -7.27 -4.85
N ASP A 267 10.23 -8.08 -4.75
CA ASP A 267 10.28 -9.45 -4.26
C ASP A 267 10.43 -10.41 -5.45
N THR A 268 11.45 -11.27 -5.42
CA THR A 268 11.65 -12.36 -6.38
C THR A 268 11.48 -13.71 -5.67
N LEU A 269 11.55 -14.82 -6.39
CA LEU A 269 11.46 -16.14 -5.75
C LEU A 269 12.63 -16.46 -4.80
N SER A 270 13.71 -15.69 -4.83
CA SER A 270 14.91 -15.96 -4.04
C SER A 270 15.46 -14.77 -3.27
N THR A 271 15.10 -13.54 -3.61
CA THR A 271 15.66 -12.35 -2.97
C THR A 271 14.66 -11.20 -2.92
N LEU A 272 14.91 -10.29 -1.99
CA LEU A 272 14.20 -9.04 -1.82
C LEU A 272 15.19 -7.89 -2.06
N THR A 273 14.88 -7.03 -3.04
CA THR A 273 15.69 -5.85 -3.36
C THR A 273 14.95 -4.60 -2.95
N VAL A 274 15.64 -3.64 -2.35
CA VAL A 274 15.06 -2.35 -1.96
C VAL A 274 15.86 -1.21 -2.59
N GLU A 275 15.18 -0.25 -3.20
CA GLU A 275 15.75 1.04 -3.57
C GLU A 275 14.94 2.17 -2.93
N ARG A 276 15.61 3.05 -2.17
CA ARG A 276 15.00 4.30 -1.70
C ARG A 276 14.94 5.31 -2.85
N ILE A 277 13.73 5.68 -3.23
CA ILE A 277 13.47 6.66 -4.28
C ILE A 277 13.07 7.98 -3.63
N TRP A 278 13.89 8.99 -3.88
CA TRP A 278 13.63 10.37 -3.44
C TRP A 278 12.68 11.07 -4.41
N ARG A 279 11.90 11.98 -3.84
CA ARG A 279 11.06 12.91 -4.58
C ARG A 279 11.90 13.72 -5.55
N ASP A 280 11.49 13.76 -6.81
CA ASP A 280 12.10 14.55 -7.86
C ASP A 280 11.10 15.60 -8.34
N ASP A 281 11.23 16.83 -7.83
CA ASP A 281 10.31 17.92 -8.15
C ASP A 281 10.35 18.30 -9.64
N SER A 282 11.49 18.13 -10.31
CA SER A 282 11.63 18.41 -11.74
C SER A 282 10.82 17.40 -12.56
N PHE A 283 10.97 16.12 -12.23
CA PHE A 283 10.18 15.04 -12.83
C PHE A 283 8.68 15.20 -12.54
N ILE A 284 8.33 15.55 -11.30
CA ILE A 284 6.93 15.76 -10.89
C ILE A 284 6.32 16.94 -11.65
N ALA A 285 7.05 18.03 -11.87
CA ALA A 285 6.59 19.17 -12.65
C ALA A 285 6.26 18.76 -14.09
N GLU A 286 7.16 18.05 -14.77
CA GLU A 286 6.93 17.55 -16.14
C GLU A 286 5.73 16.59 -16.21
N MET A 287 5.64 15.67 -15.24
CA MET A 287 4.53 14.72 -15.15
C MET A 287 3.20 15.46 -14.99
N ARG A 288 3.14 16.48 -14.12
CA ARG A 288 1.90 17.22 -13.83
C ARG A 288 1.29 17.87 -15.07
N GLU A 289 2.09 18.52 -15.91
CA GLU A 289 1.60 19.16 -17.14
C GLU A 289 0.88 18.16 -18.05
N LYS A 290 1.47 16.96 -18.20
CA LYS A 290 0.91 15.87 -19.01
C LYS A 290 -0.35 15.28 -18.39
N LEU A 291 -0.39 15.15 -17.06
CA LEU A 291 -1.57 14.65 -16.34
C LEU A 291 -2.76 15.59 -16.48
N ILE A 292 -2.55 16.91 -16.44
CA ILE A 292 -3.62 17.91 -16.62
C ILE A 292 -4.28 17.75 -17.99
N TYR A 293 -3.46 17.64 -19.05
CA TYR A 293 -3.96 17.42 -20.40
C TYR A 293 -4.77 16.12 -20.51
N TYR A 294 -4.21 15.00 -20.04
CA TYR A 294 -4.88 13.71 -20.10
C TYR A 294 -6.15 13.65 -19.24
N TYR A 295 -6.17 14.35 -18.10
CA TYR A 295 -7.36 14.38 -17.25
C TYR A 295 -8.55 15.02 -17.94
N GLY A 296 -8.35 16.01 -18.83
CA GLY A 296 -9.44 16.55 -19.66
C GLY A 296 -10.12 15.47 -20.51
N ILE A 297 -9.33 14.55 -21.09
CA ILE A 297 -9.85 13.40 -21.85
C ILE A 297 -10.56 12.43 -20.91
N TYR A 298 -9.93 12.11 -19.79
CA TYR A 298 -10.48 11.21 -18.77
C TYR A 298 -11.83 11.70 -18.23
N MET A 299 -11.93 12.98 -17.90
CA MET A 299 -13.13 13.63 -17.39
C MET A 299 -14.27 13.56 -18.41
N ASN A 300 -14.01 13.83 -19.69
CA ASN A 300 -15.04 13.70 -20.73
C ASN A 300 -15.56 12.26 -20.82
N ALA A 301 -14.66 11.29 -20.88
CA ALA A 301 -15.04 9.89 -20.88
C ALA A 301 -15.84 9.49 -19.61
N TYR A 302 -15.50 10.06 -18.46
CA TYR A 302 -16.23 9.81 -17.22
C TYR A 302 -17.66 10.36 -17.26
N LEU A 303 -17.83 11.59 -17.75
CA LEU A 303 -19.12 12.28 -17.86
C LEU A 303 -20.03 11.72 -18.97
N GLU A 304 -19.48 11.02 -19.96
CA GLU A 304 -20.28 10.31 -20.96
C GLU A 304 -20.81 8.96 -20.44
N LEU A 305 -20.15 8.39 -19.43
CA LEU A 305 -20.51 7.10 -18.84
C LEU A 305 -21.53 7.21 -17.69
N HIS A 306 -21.81 8.41 -17.17
CA HIS A 306 -22.65 8.67 -16.00
C HIS A 306 -23.47 9.93 -16.19
#